data_AF-A0A2G4FRQ0-F1
#
_entry.id   AF-A0A2G4FRQ0-F1
#
_cell.length_a   1.000
_cell.length_b   1.000
_cell.length_c   1.000
_cell.angle_alpha   90.00
_cell.angle_beta   90.00
_cell.angle_gamma   90.00
#
_symmetry.space_group_name_H-M   'P 1'
#
loop_
_entity.id
_entity.type
_entity.pdbx_description
1 polymer ?
#
loop_
_entity_poly.entity_id
_entity_poly.type
_entity_poly.pdbx_seq_one_letter_code
_entity_poly.pdbx_strand_id
1 'polypeptide(L)'
;MFFYKSNINLIFISILLIVILVGCGSEDKPSVITTDPTIIALDKLGGAYIRGTPPPRTKAELLSIFKSCNHPKGLLISPSDGQEFIIVYGVELKGLKVTGAQLPIVAFEKSGKDGKRYALRGMNTVVQLTEAELKSSVFPEGYKFPF
;
A
#
# COMPACT_ATOMS: atom_id res chain seq x y z
N MET A 1 38.04 68.98 -20.87
CA MET A 1 36.65 69.48 -20.87
C MET A 1 35.87 68.71 -21.93
N PHE A 2 35.13 67.67 -21.54
CA PHE A 2 33.92 67.19 -22.21
C PHE A 2 33.19 66.28 -21.22
N PHE A 3 31.97 66.69 -20.87
CA PHE A 3 31.06 66.06 -19.92
C PHE A 3 30.47 64.77 -20.52
N TYR A 4 30.37 63.70 -19.75
CA TYR A 4 29.46 62.59 -20.07
C TYR A 4 28.30 62.57 -19.08
N LYS A 5 27.11 62.60 -19.66
CA LYS A 5 25.80 62.86 -19.06
C LYS A 5 25.15 61.52 -18.65
N SER A 6 24.74 61.41 -17.40
CA SER A 6 23.90 60.32 -16.89
C SER A 6 22.55 60.26 -17.61
N ASN A 7 22.02 59.05 -17.82
CA ASN A 7 20.58 58.81 -17.86
C ASN A 7 20.27 57.40 -17.32
N ILE A 8 19.71 57.39 -16.12
CA ILE A 8 19.01 56.29 -15.46
C ILE A 8 17.58 56.27 -16.00
N ASN A 9 17.09 55.11 -16.43
CA ASN A 9 15.68 54.66 -16.47
C ASN A 9 15.71 53.16 -16.87
N LEU A 10 15.74 52.23 -15.92
CA LEU A 10 14.59 51.52 -15.35
C LEU A 10 13.50 51.08 -16.34
N ILE A 11 13.28 49.76 -16.35
CA ILE A 11 12.04 49.05 -16.74
C ILE A 11 11.83 48.93 -18.24
N PHE A 12 12.04 47.73 -18.80
CA PHE A 12 11.06 47.06 -19.68
C PHE A 12 11.55 45.63 -19.94
N ILE A 13 10.99 44.69 -19.20
CA ILE A 13 10.40 43.47 -19.75
C ILE A 13 11.30 42.74 -20.77
N SER A 14 12.16 41.85 -20.26
CA SER A 14 12.50 40.64 -21.01
C SER A 14 12.01 39.45 -20.19
N ILE A 15 10.71 39.21 -20.38
CA ILE A 15 10.00 37.98 -20.04
C ILE A 15 10.72 36.86 -20.80
N LEU A 16 11.75 36.29 -20.18
CA LEU A 16 12.38 35.07 -20.66
C LEU A 16 12.28 34.03 -19.55
N LEU A 17 11.04 33.60 -19.34
CA LEU A 17 10.66 32.19 -19.44
C LEU A 17 11.71 31.18 -18.91
N ILE A 18 12.16 31.32 -17.66
CA ILE A 18 12.85 30.24 -16.96
C ILE A 18 11.77 29.29 -16.45
N VAL A 19 11.38 28.45 -17.39
CA VAL A 19 10.87 27.09 -17.27
C VAL A 19 10.95 26.56 -15.84
N ILE A 20 9.78 26.56 -15.20
CA ILE A 20 9.46 25.74 -14.04
C ILE A 20 9.45 24.29 -14.57
N LEU A 21 10.62 23.64 -14.58
CA LEU A 21 10.70 22.19 -14.75
C LEU A 21 10.22 21.56 -13.45
N VAL A 22 8.90 21.40 -13.40
CA VAL A 22 8.21 20.36 -12.67
C VAL A 22 8.85 19.03 -13.05
N GLY A 23 9.37 18.35 -12.05
CA GLY A 23 9.99 17.05 -12.21
C GLY A 23 10.41 16.50 -10.86
N CYS A 24 9.48 16.49 -9.91
CA CYS A 24 9.58 15.66 -8.71
C CYS A 24 9.51 14.21 -9.20
N GLY A 25 10.66 13.68 -9.63
CA GLY A 25 10.82 12.26 -9.89
C GLY A 25 10.67 11.57 -8.55
N SER A 26 9.53 10.93 -8.33
CA SER A 26 9.44 9.86 -7.37
C SER A 26 10.44 8.80 -7.81
N GLU A 27 11.63 8.81 -7.20
CA GLU A 27 12.47 7.62 -7.16
C GLU A 27 11.61 6.52 -6.56
N ASP A 28 11.23 5.55 -7.38
CA ASP A 28 10.90 4.21 -6.92
C ASP A 28 12.14 3.70 -6.20
N LYS A 29 12.17 3.92 -4.87
CA LYS A 29 13.22 3.39 -4.02
C LYS A 29 13.27 1.87 -4.23
N PRO A 30 14.47 1.30 -4.38
CA PRO A 30 14.66 -0.14 -4.41
C PRO A 30 13.95 -0.75 -3.19
N SER A 31 13.18 -1.81 -3.44
CA SER A 31 12.49 -2.60 -2.42
C SER A 31 13.37 -2.72 -1.17
N VAL A 32 13.04 -1.93 -0.15
CA VAL A 32 13.69 -1.98 1.15
C VAL A 32 13.61 -3.44 1.57
N ILE A 33 14.72 -4.01 2.00
CA ILE A 33 14.72 -5.24 2.81
C ILE A 33 13.94 -4.85 4.06
N THR A 34 12.62 -4.97 3.99
CA THR A 34 11.73 -4.32 4.93
C THR A 34 11.79 -5.06 6.24
N THR A 35 12.31 -4.35 7.24
CA THR A 35 12.29 -4.74 8.65
C THR A 35 10.97 -4.41 9.33
N ASP A 36 9.99 -3.83 8.61
CA ASP A 36 8.68 -3.51 9.18
C ASP A 36 7.95 -4.82 9.56
N PRO A 37 7.65 -5.04 10.85
CA PRO A 37 7.02 -6.25 11.32
C PRO A 37 5.62 -6.46 10.73
N THR A 38 4.92 -5.38 10.34
CA THR A 38 3.58 -5.42 9.73
C THR A 38 3.64 -5.97 8.31
N ILE A 39 4.64 -5.55 7.53
CA ILE A 39 4.86 -6.08 6.18
C ILE A 39 5.22 -7.57 6.26
N ILE A 40 6.09 -7.95 7.19
CA ILE A 40 6.43 -9.36 7.43
C ILE A 40 5.20 -10.17 7.85
N ALA A 41 4.33 -9.61 8.71
CA ALA A 41 3.11 -10.28 9.13
C ALA A 41 2.14 -10.50 7.96
N LEU A 42 1.92 -9.48 7.13
CA LEU A 42 1.05 -9.56 5.95
C LEU A 42 1.60 -10.50 4.88
N ASP A 43 2.91 -10.50 4.64
CA ASP A 43 3.55 -11.46 3.72
C ASP A 43 3.33 -12.91 4.19
N LYS A 44 3.57 -13.19 5.48
CA LYS A 44 3.30 -14.52 6.06
C LYS A 44 1.82 -14.90 6.02
N LEU A 45 0.92 -13.93 6.23
CA LEU A 45 -0.52 -14.13 6.11
C LEU A 45 -0.89 -14.53 4.68
N GLY A 46 -0.40 -13.80 3.67
CA GLY A 46 -0.61 -14.11 2.26
C GLY A 46 -0.08 -15.49 1.89
N GLY A 47 1.14 -15.81 2.34
CA GLY A 47 1.77 -17.11 2.15
C GLY A 47 0.99 -18.28 2.78
N ALA A 48 0.30 -18.06 3.90
CA ALA A 48 -0.59 -19.07 4.48
C ALA A 48 -1.93 -19.15 3.75
N TYR A 49 -2.48 -18.01 3.31
CA TYR A 49 -3.73 -17.93 2.58
C TYR A 49 -3.68 -18.78 1.29
N ILE A 50 -2.58 -18.69 0.53
CA ILE A 50 -2.40 -19.45 -0.73
C ILE A 50 -2.15 -20.95 -0.53
N ARG A 51 -1.72 -21.36 0.66
CA ARG A 51 -1.54 -22.78 1.00
C ARG A 51 -2.88 -23.46 1.29
N GLY A 52 -3.86 -22.71 1.79
CA GLY A 52 -5.24 -23.18 1.89
C GLY A 52 -5.77 -23.54 0.50
N THR A 53 -6.11 -24.81 0.29
CA THR A 53 -6.79 -25.27 -0.93
C THR A 53 -7.96 -26.16 -0.51
N PRO A 54 -9.22 -25.69 -0.56
CA PRO A 54 -9.66 -24.36 -1.05
C PRO A 54 -9.18 -23.19 -0.16
N PRO A 55 -9.24 -21.93 -0.64
CA PRO A 55 -8.89 -20.76 0.15
C PRO A 55 -9.66 -20.70 1.47
N PRO A 56 -9.04 -20.24 2.58
CA PRO A 56 -9.68 -20.24 3.88
C PRO A 56 -10.92 -19.33 3.88
N ARG A 57 -12.03 -19.86 4.35
CA ARG A 57 -13.34 -19.18 4.42
C ARG A 57 -13.63 -18.62 5.81
N THR A 58 -12.87 -19.05 6.81
CA THR A 58 -13.06 -18.66 8.20
C THR A 58 -11.72 -18.43 8.90
N LYS A 59 -11.75 -17.65 9.98
CA LYS A 59 -10.60 -17.47 10.87
C LYS A 59 -10.07 -18.81 11.42
N ALA A 60 -10.97 -19.75 11.72
CA ALA A 60 -10.60 -21.07 12.24
C ALA A 60 -9.81 -21.91 11.22
N GLU A 61 -10.21 -21.87 9.95
CA GLU A 61 -9.47 -22.51 8.85
C GLU A 61 -8.09 -21.87 8.68
N LEU A 62 -8.01 -20.54 8.66
CA LEU A 62 -6.72 -19.84 8.54
C LEU A 62 -5.78 -20.16 9.71
N LEU A 63 -6.30 -20.17 10.95
CA LEU A 63 -5.52 -20.55 12.13
C LEU A 63 -5.06 -22.01 12.08
N SER A 64 -5.83 -22.90 11.45
CA SER A 64 -5.41 -24.30 11.26
C SER A 64 -4.24 -24.40 10.29
N ILE A 65 -4.22 -23.58 9.23
CA ILE A 65 -3.08 -23.47 8.30
C ILE A 65 -1.86 -22.86 9.01
N PHE A 66 -2.05 -21.87 9.87
CA PHE A 66 -0.94 -21.29 10.63
C PHE A 66 -0.27 -22.34 11.52
N LYS A 67 -1.07 -23.19 12.19
CA LYS A 67 -0.55 -24.30 12.99
C LYS A 67 0.28 -25.26 12.14
N SER A 68 -0.19 -25.66 10.95
CA SER A 68 0.56 -26.57 10.08
C SER A 68 1.86 -25.97 9.53
N CYS A 69 1.92 -24.63 9.43
CA CYS A 69 3.12 -23.91 9.00
C CYS A 69 4.05 -23.49 10.15
N ASN A 70 3.80 -23.93 11.39
CA ASN A 70 4.51 -23.46 12.60
C ASN A 70 4.52 -21.92 12.73
N HIS A 71 3.47 -21.26 12.25
CA HIS A 71 3.30 -19.82 12.35
C HIS A 71 2.62 -19.44 13.68
N PRO A 72 3.03 -18.33 14.32
CA PRO A 72 2.40 -17.89 15.56
C PRO A 72 0.98 -17.36 15.28
N LYS A 73 0.05 -17.61 16.20
CA LYS A 73 -1.32 -17.05 16.13
C LYS A 73 -1.33 -15.52 16.11
N GLY A 74 -0.29 -14.90 16.67
CA GLY A 74 -0.11 -13.45 16.69
C GLY A 74 0.03 -12.80 15.31
N LEU A 75 0.21 -13.58 14.22
CA LEU A 75 0.24 -13.05 12.85
C LEU A 75 -1.07 -12.37 12.41
N LEU A 76 -2.18 -12.64 13.10
CA LEU A 76 -3.45 -11.95 12.81
C LEU A 76 -3.51 -10.55 13.41
N ILE A 77 -2.59 -10.19 14.30
CA ILE A 77 -2.55 -8.87 14.94
C ILE A 77 -1.55 -8.01 14.18
N SER A 78 -1.97 -6.81 13.76
CA SER A 78 -1.06 -5.83 13.18
C SER A 78 -0.11 -5.31 14.26
N PRO A 79 1.21 -5.37 14.03
CA PRO A 79 2.18 -4.71 14.89
C PRO A 79 2.09 -3.18 14.86
N SER A 80 1.52 -2.59 13.80
CA SER A 80 1.48 -1.14 13.59
C SER A 80 0.31 -0.47 14.35
N ASP A 81 -0.90 -1.05 14.30
CA ASP A 81 -2.08 -0.50 14.98
C ASP A 81 -2.57 -1.34 16.19
N GLY A 82 -1.90 -2.46 16.48
CA GLY A 82 -2.20 -3.35 17.61
C GLY A 82 -3.53 -4.10 17.50
N GLN A 83 -4.24 -3.99 16.38
CA GLN A 83 -5.55 -4.60 16.17
C GLN A 83 -5.47 -5.81 15.24
N GLU A 84 -6.48 -6.67 15.32
CA GLU A 84 -6.61 -7.77 14.37
C GLU A 84 -6.82 -7.22 12.94
N PHE A 85 -6.05 -7.75 11.99
CA PHE A 85 -6.25 -7.45 10.57
C PHE A 85 -7.68 -7.82 10.16
N ILE A 86 -8.30 -6.97 9.34
CA ILE A 86 -9.52 -7.34 8.63
C ILE A 86 -9.11 -8.22 7.46
N ILE A 87 -9.61 -9.45 7.43
CA ILE A 87 -9.29 -10.43 6.40
C ILE A 87 -10.52 -10.68 5.54
N VAL A 88 -10.32 -10.63 4.22
CA VAL A 88 -11.31 -10.99 3.23
C VAL A 88 -11.16 -12.47 2.93
N TYR A 89 -12.10 -13.28 3.39
CA TYR A 89 -12.05 -14.74 3.29
C TYR A 89 -12.63 -15.26 1.96
N GLY A 90 -12.23 -16.47 1.58
CA GLY A 90 -12.76 -17.19 0.42
C GLY A 90 -12.31 -16.66 -0.95
N VAL A 91 -11.25 -15.86 -1.02
CA VAL A 91 -10.75 -15.26 -2.26
C VAL A 91 -9.85 -16.24 -3.00
N GLU A 92 -10.21 -16.63 -4.22
CA GLU A 92 -9.31 -17.41 -5.06
C GLU A 92 -8.28 -16.48 -5.71
N LEU A 93 -7.01 -16.68 -5.33
CA LEU A 93 -5.89 -15.89 -5.82
C LEU A 93 -5.10 -16.63 -6.90
N LYS A 94 -5.16 -17.97 -6.93
CA LYS A 94 -4.42 -18.77 -7.90
C LYS A 94 -5.03 -18.59 -9.29
N GLY A 95 -4.17 -18.33 -10.27
CA GLY A 95 -4.59 -18.19 -11.66
C GLY A 95 -5.20 -16.83 -12.02
N LEU A 96 -5.18 -15.84 -11.12
CA LEU A 96 -5.51 -14.46 -11.48
C LEU A 96 -4.56 -13.95 -12.56
N LYS A 97 -5.14 -13.40 -13.64
CA LYS A 97 -4.40 -12.82 -14.78
C LYS A 97 -4.20 -11.30 -14.68
N VAL A 98 -4.49 -10.73 -13.51
CA VAL A 98 -4.40 -9.30 -13.22
C VAL A 98 -3.17 -9.02 -12.36
N THR A 99 -2.64 -7.80 -12.42
CA THR A 99 -1.43 -7.39 -11.68
C THR A 99 -1.60 -6.00 -11.08
N GLY A 100 -0.66 -5.61 -10.21
CA GLY A 100 -0.60 -4.27 -9.64
C GLY A 100 -1.88 -3.89 -8.89
N ALA A 101 -2.46 -2.73 -9.21
CA ALA A 101 -3.65 -2.20 -8.55
C ALA A 101 -4.95 -2.98 -8.82
N GLN A 102 -4.96 -3.85 -9.82
CA GLN A 102 -6.14 -4.66 -10.17
C GLN A 102 -6.28 -5.91 -9.31
N LEU A 103 -5.23 -6.31 -8.58
CA LEU A 103 -5.30 -7.42 -7.64
C LEU A 103 -6.23 -7.04 -6.48
N PRO A 104 -7.08 -7.96 -5.99
CA PRO A 104 -7.98 -7.68 -4.90
C PRO A 104 -7.24 -7.51 -3.57
N ILE A 105 -7.77 -6.65 -2.69
CA ILE A 105 -7.35 -6.58 -1.28
C ILE A 105 -7.88 -7.82 -0.55
N VAL A 106 -6.99 -8.51 0.17
CA VAL A 106 -7.32 -9.73 0.92
C VAL A 106 -7.12 -9.62 2.42
N ALA A 107 -6.30 -8.66 2.87
CA ALA A 107 -6.21 -8.30 4.28
C ALA A 107 -5.81 -6.84 4.41
N PHE A 108 -6.22 -6.16 5.48
CA PHE A 108 -5.81 -4.79 5.77
C PHE A 108 -5.94 -4.46 7.25
N GLU A 109 -5.21 -3.44 7.70
CA GLU A 109 -5.30 -2.92 9.07
C GLU A 109 -6.68 -2.34 9.37
N LYS A 110 -7.13 -2.52 10.61
CA LYS A 110 -8.45 -2.05 11.03
C LYS A 110 -8.49 -0.53 11.16
N SER A 111 -7.50 0.06 11.82
CA SER A 111 -7.40 1.51 12.00
C SER A 111 -6.24 2.09 11.19
N GLY A 112 -5.11 1.39 11.16
CA GLY A 112 -3.85 1.91 10.62
C GLY A 112 -3.22 2.98 11.52
N LYS A 113 -2.19 3.63 10.99
CA LYS A 113 -1.39 4.64 11.70
C LYS A 113 -1.05 5.79 10.75
N ASP A 114 -1.01 7.02 11.28
CA ASP A 114 -0.65 8.23 10.51
C ASP A 114 -1.52 8.45 9.25
N GLY A 115 -2.81 8.11 9.34
CA GLY A 115 -3.78 8.26 8.25
C GLY A 115 -3.68 7.22 7.13
N LYS A 116 -2.79 6.22 7.27
CA LYS A 116 -2.60 5.14 6.31
C LYS A 116 -2.77 3.77 6.96
N ARG A 117 -3.12 2.78 6.16
CA ARG A 117 -3.31 1.38 6.53
C ARG A 117 -2.44 0.51 5.66
N TYR A 118 -1.72 -0.41 6.27
CA TYR A 118 -1.16 -1.54 5.54
C TYR A 118 -2.28 -2.43 5.01
N ALA A 119 -2.17 -2.80 3.73
CA ALA A 119 -3.07 -3.71 3.06
C ALA A 119 -2.28 -4.73 2.25
N LEU A 120 -2.68 -5.99 2.33
CA LEU A 120 -2.22 -7.06 1.46
C LEU A 120 -3.12 -7.13 0.22
N ARG A 121 -2.49 -6.92 -0.92
CA ARG A 121 -3.08 -7.04 -2.24
C ARG A 121 -2.59 -8.33 -2.91
N GLY A 122 -3.53 -9.13 -3.42
CA GLY A 122 -3.24 -10.43 -3.99
C GLY A 122 -2.54 -11.35 -2.97
N MET A 123 -1.45 -12.01 -3.40
CA MET A 123 -0.79 -13.03 -2.59
C MET A 123 0.31 -12.49 -1.66
N ASN A 124 0.98 -11.41 -2.05
CA ASN A 124 2.22 -10.96 -1.41
C ASN A 124 2.52 -9.46 -1.59
N THR A 125 1.63 -8.69 -2.23
CA THR A 125 1.89 -7.27 -2.48
C THR A 125 1.37 -6.46 -1.31
N VAL A 126 2.25 -6.01 -0.42
CA VAL A 126 1.87 -5.14 0.70
C VAL A 126 1.99 -3.68 0.30
N VAL A 127 0.92 -2.91 0.51
CA VAL A 127 0.84 -1.47 0.19
C VAL A 127 0.34 -0.69 1.41
N GLN A 128 0.69 0.59 1.49
CA GLN A 128 0.07 1.52 2.44
C GLN A 128 -0.97 2.35 1.69
N LEU A 129 -2.20 2.39 2.21
CA LEU A 129 -3.32 3.09 1.59
C LEU A 129 -3.96 4.03 2.62
N THR A 130 -4.31 5.23 2.20
CA THR A 130 -5.27 6.08 2.90
C THR A 130 -6.65 5.43 2.93
N GLU A 131 -7.56 5.93 3.77
CA GLU A 131 -8.94 5.44 3.81
C GLU A 131 -9.64 5.54 2.44
N ALA A 132 -9.42 6.64 1.71
CA ALA A 132 -10.01 6.85 0.39
C ALA A 132 -9.46 5.87 -0.66
N GLU A 133 -8.14 5.62 -0.64
CA GLU A 133 -7.50 4.64 -1.54
C GLU A 133 -7.92 3.21 -1.21
N LEU A 134 -8.10 2.89 0.07
CA LEU A 134 -8.62 1.59 0.49
C LEU A 134 -10.06 1.41 0.00
N LYS A 135 -10.96 2.39 0.21
CA LYS A 135 -12.36 2.31 -0.24
C LYS A 135 -12.53 2.19 -1.75
N SER A 136 -11.59 2.75 -2.52
CA SER A 136 -11.59 2.70 -3.99
C SER A 136 -10.79 1.52 -4.57
N SER A 137 -10.13 0.72 -3.74
CA SER A 137 -9.40 -0.46 -4.18
C SER A 137 -10.32 -1.59 -4.64
N VAL A 138 -9.75 -2.53 -5.40
CA VAL A 138 -10.48 -3.73 -5.84
C VAL A 138 -10.72 -4.65 -4.64
N PHE A 139 -11.98 -5.02 -4.42
CA PHE A 139 -12.37 -6.09 -3.51
C PHE A 139 -13.06 -7.22 -4.28
N PRO A 140 -13.03 -8.45 -3.76
CA PRO A 140 -13.82 -9.54 -4.31
C PRO A 140 -15.31 -9.20 -4.35
N GLU A 141 -16.01 -9.77 -5.32
CA GLU A 141 -17.45 -9.58 -5.49
C GLU A 141 -18.20 -9.96 -4.19
N GLY A 142 -19.14 -9.11 -3.79
CA GLY A 142 -19.95 -9.31 -2.58
C GLY A 142 -19.25 -8.96 -1.26
N TYR A 143 -17.99 -8.50 -1.28
CA TYR A 143 -17.35 -7.99 -0.06
C TYR A 143 -18.10 -6.76 0.47
N LYS A 144 -18.39 -6.77 1.78
CA LYS A 144 -18.96 -5.64 2.50
C LYS A 144 -17.94 -5.15 3.52
N PHE A 145 -17.68 -3.85 3.50
CA PHE A 145 -16.86 -3.24 4.53
C PHE A 145 -17.50 -3.44 5.91
N PRO A 146 -16.70 -3.72 6.94
CA PRO A 146 -17.21 -3.99 8.29
C PRO A 146 -17.52 -2.71 9.09
N PHE A 147 -17.71 -1.57 8.43
CA PHE A 147 -17.95 -0.26 9.04
C PHE A 147 -19.05 0.50 8.30
#